data_AF-A0AAN4YTJ5-F1
#
_entry.id   AF-A0AAN4YTJ5-F1
#
_cell.length_a   1.000
_cell.length_b   1.000
_cell.length_c   1.000
_cell.angle_alpha   90.00
_cell.angle_beta   90.00
_cell.angle_gamma   90.00
#
_symmetry.space_group_name_H-M   'P 1'
#
loop_
_entity.id
_entity.type
_entity.pdbx_description
1 polymer ?
#
loop_
_entity_poly.entity_id
_entity_poly.type
_entity_poly.pdbx_seq_one_letter_code
_entity_poly.pdbx_strand_id
1 'polypeptide(L)'
;MQQEMNESPDTITSVASSPSFRLRQWEGRLDQRMNELKEQHLGENDIHLEIPGRWDSTMYPHVFGMPETLLFLLSQVTRLGNERDMSDLDGGSSILDFRQFSSRARSLERYICTWRPSSSPFHGEDNEDDDLNGNGAFKANTILSSHMVLALHKALLVFFYRRIYDVDPTILQDRVWQVQDSLSRCDRGDIPTAPLLWAAFVAACEALDPTLRDWFTNWFNRSFKASGLQNFKFALNIAKQVWEKQGRSLSSDNSTSWPQVMRDSGMSMFYV
;
A
#
# COMPACT_ATOMS: atom_id res chain seq x y z
N MET A 1 18.63 -60.85 3.11
CA MET A 1 18.77 -59.53 3.77
C MET A 1 19.24 -58.55 2.72
N GLN A 2 18.30 -57.89 2.04
CA GLN A 2 18.55 -56.79 1.11
C GLN A 2 18.11 -55.51 1.81
N GLN A 3 19.02 -54.57 1.86
CA GLN A 3 18.91 -53.29 2.57
C GLN A 3 18.33 -52.29 1.58
N GLU A 4 17.08 -51.88 1.80
CA GLU A 4 16.44 -50.80 1.04
C GLU A 4 17.12 -49.47 1.38
N MET A 5 17.66 -48.87 0.33
CA MET A 5 18.29 -47.55 0.32
C MET A 5 17.15 -46.53 0.24
N ASN A 6 16.85 -45.90 1.37
CA ASN A 6 15.81 -44.87 1.48
C ASN A 6 16.33 -43.60 0.78
N GLU A 7 15.85 -43.34 -0.44
CA GLU A 7 16.07 -42.08 -1.14
C GLU A 7 15.32 -40.97 -0.40
N SER A 8 16.08 -39.98 0.10
CA SER A 8 15.54 -38.78 0.74
C SER A 8 14.90 -37.88 -0.31
N PRO A 9 13.62 -37.48 -0.18
CA PRO A 9 12.99 -36.61 -1.14
C PRO A 9 13.52 -35.17 -0.99
N ASP A 10 13.96 -34.65 -2.13
CA ASP A 10 14.11 -33.27 -2.56
C ASP A 10 14.44 -32.19 -1.51
N THR A 11 15.64 -31.65 -1.70
CA THR A 11 16.13 -30.44 -1.05
C THR A 11 15.16 -29.29 -1.32
N ILE A 12 14.41 -28.92 -0.28
CA ILE A 12 13.57 -27.72 -0.21
C ILE A 12 14.43 -26.55 -0.66
N THR A 13 14.16 -26.04 -1.86
CA THR A 13 14.81 -24.83 -2.34
C THR A 13 14.26 -23.71 -1.48
N SER A 14 15.07 -23.28 -0.51
CA SER A 14 14.82 -22.09 0.31
C SER A 14 14.29 -20.97 -0.59
N VAL A 15 13.08 -20.48 -0.29
CA VAL A 15 12.46 -19.35 -0.97
C VAL A 15 13.25 -18.11 -0.58
N ALA A 16 14.39 -17.91 -1.24
CA ALA A 16 15.22 -16.74 -1.06
C ALA A 16 14.38 -15.53 -1.48
N SER A 17 13.94 -14.75 -0.50
CA SER A 17 13.38 -13.43 -0.74
C SER A 17 14.41 -12.64 -1.54
N SER A 18 14.03 -12.23 -2.74
CA SER A 18 14.88 -11.29 -3.47
C SER A 18 14.95 -10.01 -2.63
N PRO A 19 16.14 -9.47 -2.32
CA PRO A 19 16.27 -8.27 -1.49
C PRO A 19 15.64 -7.03 -2.13
N SER A 20 15.31 -7.11 -3.42
CA SER A 20 14.56 -6.10 -4.16
C SER A 20 13.07 -6.46 -4.19
N PHE A 21 12.18 -5.53 -3.85
CA PHE A 21 10.71 -5.65 -4.03
C PHE A 21 10.36 -5.66 -5.54
N ARG A 22 10.73 -6.73 -6.23
CA ARG A 22 10.61 -6.93 -7.69
C ARG A 22 9.49 -7.89 -8.04
N LEU A 23 9.07 -7.94 -9.30
CA LEU A 23 8.05 -8.92 -9.67
C LEU A 23 8.63 -10.34 -9.70
N ARG A 24 8.04 -11.25 -8.93
CA ARG A 24 8.27 -12.68 -9.10
C ARG A 24 7.72 -13.14 -10.44
N GLN A 25 8.45 -14.05 -11.08
CA GLN A 25 7.94 -14.78 -12.22
C GLN A 25 6.99 -15.87 -11.74
N TRP A 26 5.77 -15.82 -12.25
CA TRP A 26 4.75 -16.84 -12.08
C TRP A 26 3.94 -16.88 -13.37
N GLU A 27 3.47 -18.07 -13.73
CA GLU A 27 2.75 -18.30 -14.98
C GLU A 27 1.29 -17.85 -14.87
N GLY A 28 0.71 -17.38 -15.98
CA GLY A 28 -0.70 -17.02 -16.06
C GLY A 28 -0.98 -15.51 -15.93
N ARG A 29 -2.27 -15.16 -15.85
CA ARG A 29 -2.73 -13.76 -15.76
C ARG A 29 -3.03 -13.38 -14.32
N LEU A 30 -2.70 -12.15 -13.94
CA LEU A 30 -2.85 -11.65 -12.55
C LEU A 30 -4.29 -11.75 -12.05
N ASP A 31 -5.25 -11.38 -12.90
CA ASP A 31 -6.68 -11.43 -12.61
C ASP A 31 -7.18 -12.85 -12.31
N GLN A 32 -6.66 -13.85 -13.01
CA GLN A 32 -7.00 -15.24 -12.73
C GLN A 32 -6.38 -15.68 -11.39
N ARG A 33 -5.07 -15.49 -11.23
CA ARG A 33 -4.32 -15.93 -10.05
C ARG A 33 -4.83 -15.31 -8.76
N MET A 34 -5.22 -14.02 -8.78
CA MET A 34 -5.76 -13.34 -7.60
C MET A 34 -7.03 -14.00 -7.03
N ASN A 35 -7.77 -14.77 -7.83
CA ASN A 35 -8.98 -15.46 -7.37
C ASN A 35 -8.71 -16.93 -6.96
N GLU A 36 -7.51 -17.45 -7.21
CA GLU A 36 -7.11 -18.82 -6.84
C GLU A 36 -6.80 -18.88 -5.35
N LEU A 37 -7.19 -19.97 -4.67
CA LEU A 37 -6.79 -20.20 -3.29
C LEU A 37 -5.32 -20.65 -3.25
N LYS A 38 -4.49 -20.00 -2.43
CA LYS A 38 -3.10 -20.40 -2.23
C LYS A 38 -3.04 -21.77 -1.55
N GLU A 39 -2.07 -22.58 -1.95
CA GLU A 39 -1.69 -23.75 -1.18
C GLU A 39 -1.21 -23.32 0.22
N GLN A 40 -1.45 -24.16 1.22
CA GLN A 40 -1.16 -23.83 2.63
C GLN A 40 0.26 -23.31 2.83
N HIS A 41 1.26 -24.02 2.30
CA HIS A 41 2.65 -23.64 2.44
C HIS A 41 2.97 -22.28 1.78
N LEU A 42 2.27 -21.89 0.71
CA LEU A 42 2.45 -20.58 0.08
C LEU A 42 1.76 -19.48 0.89
N GLY A 43 0.54 -19.75 1.38
CA GLY A 43 -0.21 -18.81 2.21
C GLY A 43 0.51 -18.47 3.52
N GLU A 44 1.09 -19.48 4.18
CA GLU A 44 1.79 -19.32 5.46
C GLU A 44 3.14 -18.60 5.33
N ASN A 45 3.82 -18.71 4.18
CA ASN A 45 5.19 -18.23 4.00
C ASN A 45 5.33 -16.97 3.10
N ASP A 46 4.24 -16.45 2.54
CA ASP A 46 4.25 -15.26 1.66
C ASP A 46 4.12 -13.93 2.45
N ILE A 47 5.05 -13.69 3.38
CA ILE A 47 5.04 -12.50 4.27
C ILE A 47 5.11 -11.16 3.52
N HIS A 48 5.63 -11.17 2.29
CA HIS A 48 5.76 -9.98 1.45
C HIS A 48 4.60 -9.84 0.45
N LEU A 49 3.62 -10.75 0.48
CA LEU A 49 2.44 -10.74 -0.37
C LEU A 49 2.82 -10.63 -1.86
N GLU A 50 3.83 -11.39 -2.26
CA GLU A 50 4.40 -11.40 -3.62
C GLU A 50 3.60 -12.31 -4.56
N ILE A 51 3.03 -13.39 -4.00
CA ILE A 51 2.36 -14.43 -4.77
C ILE A 51 0.88 -14.04 -4.87
N PRO A 52 0.32 -13.88 -6.09
CA PRO A 52 -1.11 -13.65 -6.22
C PRO A 52 -1.92 -14.87 -5.79
N GLY A 53 -3.01 -14.61 -5.08
CA GLY A 53 -3.93 -15.64 -4.62
C GLY A 53 -4.65 -15.21 -3.36
N ARG A 54 -5.78 -15.85 -3.09
CA ARG A 54 -6.54 -15.72 -1.86
C ARG A 54 -5.92 -16.59 -0.78
N TRP A 55 -5.85 -16.05 0.43
CA TRP A 55 -5.50 -16.80 1.62
C TRP A 55 -6.53 -16.50 2.71
N ASP A 56 -7.52 -17.38 2.84
CA ASP A 56 -8.66 -17.13 3.74
C ASP A 56 -8.25 -17.31 5.22
N SER A 57 -7.19 -18.08 5.51
CA SER A 57 -6.62 -18.28 6.86
C SER A 57 -5.60 -17.20 7.26
N THR A 58 -5.70 -16.02 6.67
CA THR A 58 -4.78 -14.91 6.92
C THR A 58 -4.91 -14.31 8.32
N MET A 59 -3.77 -14.01 8.95
CA MET A 59 -3.71 -13.32 10.24
C MET A 59 -3.57 -11.79 10.12
N TYR A 60 -3.47 -11.23 8.91
CA TYR A 60 -3.28 -9.79 8.72
C TYR A 60 -4.37 -8.91 9.38
N PRO A 61 -5.68 -9.26 9.28
CA PRO A 61 -6.71 -8.49 9.96
C PRO A 61 -6.56 -8.49 11.48
N HIS A 62 -6.11 -9.61 12.05
CA HIS A 62 -5.94 -9.78 13.50
C HIS A 62 -4.68 -9.10 14.03
N VAL A 63 -3.58 -9.17 13.28
CA VAL A 63 -2.26 -8.66 13.72
C VAL A 63 -2.10 -7.17 13.40
N PHE A 64 -2.57 -6.73 12.23
CA PHE A 64 -2.33 -5.37 11.74
C PHE A 64 -3.60 -4.51 11.67
N GLY A 65 -4.78 -5.06 11.97
CA GLY A 65 -6.05 -4.36 11.83
C GLY A 65 -6.39 -4.00 10.37
N MET A 66 -5.81 -4.72 9.40
CA MET A 66 -5.96 -4.42 7.97
C MET A 66 -6.21 -5.69 7.14
N PRO A 67 -7.06 -5.62 6.10
CA PRO A 67 -7.25 -6.73 5.18
C PRO A 67 -5.96 -7.06 4.41
N GLU A 68 -5.56 -8.34 4.37
CA GLU A 68 -4.43 -8.82 3.55
C GLU A 68 -4.57 -8.37 2.10
N THR A 69 -5.79 -8.43 1.56
CA THR A 69 -6.07 -8.07 0.15
C THR A 69 -5.66 -6.65 -0.20
N LEU A 70 -5.77 -5.69 0.74
CA LEU A 70 -5.36 -4.31 0.51
C LEU A 70 -3.83 -4.17 0.52
N LEU A 71 -3.16 -4.85 1.45
CA LEU A 71 -1.70 -4.87 1.54
C LEU A 71 -1.07 -5.62 0.37
N PHE A 72 -1.72 -6.67 -0.11
CA PHE A 72 -1.34 -7.38 -1.33
C PHE A 72 -1.39 -6.43 -2.52
N LEU A 73 -2.49 -5.68 -2.72
CA LEU A 73 -2.57 -4.70 -3.80
C LEU A 73 -1.45 -3.65 -3.70
N LEU A 74 -1.17 -3.13 -2.50
CA LEU A 74 -0.04 -2.23 -2.28
C LEU A 74 1.30 -2.86 -2.68
N SER A 75 1.57 -4.09 -2.25
CA SER A 75 2.77 -4.85 -2.62
C SER A 75 2.91 -4.98 -4.14
N GLN A 76 1.84 -5.35 -4.83
CA GLN A 76 1.86 -5.53 -6.29
C GLN A 76 2.03 -4.21 -7.05
N VAL A 77 1.42 -3.12 -6.59
CA VAL A 77 1.63 -1.79 -7.20
C VAL A 77 3.07 -1.32 -7.01
N THR A 78 3.65 -1.53 -5.82
CA THR A 78 5.06 -1.19 -5.56
C THR A 78 5.99 -1.98 -6.49
N ARG A 79 5.81 -3.31 -6.59
CA ARG A 79 6.62 -4.16 -7.47
C ARG A 79 6.47 -3.78 -8.94
N LEU A 80 5.25 -3.50 -9.40
CA LEU A 80 5.02 -3.07 -10.79
C LEU A 80 5.65 -1.70 -11.06
N GLY A 81 5.56 -0.76 -10.11
CA GLY A 81 6.23 0.53 -10.21
C GLY A 81 7.75 0.42 -10.28
N ASN A 82 8.33 -0.51 -9.52
CA ASN A 82 9.78 -0.77 -9.56
C ASN A 82 10.23 -1.32 -10.92
N GLU A 83 9.43 -2.19 -11.56
CA GLU A 83 9.72 -2.63 -12.93
C GLU A 83 9.63 -1.49 -13.97
N ARG A 84 8.70 -0.53 -13.78
CA ARG A 84 8.65 0.69 -14.60
C ARG A 84 9.95 1.50 -14.45
N ASP A 85 10.35 1.81 -13.22
CA ASP A 85 11.57 2.59 -12.97
C ASP A 85 12.82 1.94 -13.56
N MET A 86 12.94 0.61 -13.50
CA MET A 86 14.06 -0.11 -14.10
C MET A 86 14.04 -0.08 -15.62
N SER A 87 12.86 0.00 -16.25
CA SER A 87 12.73 0.17 -17.70
C SER A 87 13.12 1.58 -18.14
N ASP A 88 12.86 2.58 -17.31
CA ASP A 88 13.18 4.00 -17.57
C ASP A 88 14.69 4.29 -17.36
N LEU A 89 15.38 3.49 -16.54
CA LEU A 89 16.83 3.55 -16.37
C LEU A 89 17.51 2.76 -17.49
N ASP A 90 18.27 3.46 -18.33
CA ASP A 90 18.85 3.06 -19.64
C ASP A 90 19.86 1.87 -19.63
N GLY A 91 19.68 0.90 -18.74
CA GLY A 91 20.48 -0.31 -18.59
C GLY A 91 19.83 -1.42 -17.74
N GLY A 92 18.59 -1.25 -17.27
CA GLY A 92 17.84 -2.28 -16.56
C GLY A 92 17.00 -3.13 -17.51
N SER A 93 17.19 -4.46 -17.50
CA SER A 93 16.23 -5.36 -18.15
C SER A 93 15.03 -5.54 -17.22
N SER A 94 13.91 -4.88 -17.51
CA SER A 94 12.64 -5.25 -16.87
C SER A 94 12.32 -6.70 -17.20
N ILE A 95 11.70 -7.39 -16.24
CA ILE A 95 11.23 -8.76 -16.45
C ILE A 95 10.03 -8.79 -17.40
N LEU A 96 9.29 -7.68 -17.53
CA LEU A 96 8.05 -7.62 -18.29
C LEU A 96 8.26 -6.93 -19.64
N ASP A 97 7.63 -7.49 -20.67
CA ASP A 97 7.38 -6.72 -21.89
C ASP A 97 6.25 -5.68 -21.68
N PHE A 98 6.12 -4.74 -22.62
CA PHE A 98 5.10 -3.71 -22.56
C PHE A 98 3.67 -4.27 -22.43
N ARG A 99 3.36 -5.36 -23.14
CA ARG A 99 2.03 -5.97 -23.13
C ARG A 99 1.72 -6.59 -21.77
N GLN A 100 2.68 -7.27 -21.16
CA GLN A 100 2.59 -7.86 -19.83
C GLN A 100 2.45 -6.77 -18.77
N PHE A 101 3.25 -5.70 -18.85
CA PHE A 101 3.14 -4.53 -17.98
C PHE A 101 1.73 -3.92 -18.05
N SER A 102 1.26 -3.56 -19.25
CA SER A 102 -0.07 -2.97 -19.44
C SER A 102 -1.21 -3.91 -19.04
N SER A 103 -1.02 -5.23 -19.18
CA SER A 103 -1.99 -6.21 -18.69
C SER A 103 -2.06 -6.22 -17.17
N ARG A 104 -0.91 -6.24 -16.48
CA ARG A 104 -0.86 -6.23 -15.01
C ARG A 104 -1.38 -4.90 -14.43
N ALA A 105 -1.01 -3.77 -15.03
CA ALA A 105 -1.51 -2.46 -14.65
C ALA A 105 -3.05 -2.39 -14.69
N ARG A 106 -3.67 -2.82 -15.80
CA ARG A 106 -5.13 -2.86 -15.95
C ARG A 106 -5.82 -3.80 -14.96
N SER A 107 -5.22 -4.96 -14.69
CA SER A 107 -5.72 -5.86 -13.66
C SER A 107 -5.69 -5.19 -12.28
N LEU A 108 -4.55 -4.62 -11.86
CA LEU A 108 -4.43 -3.93 -10.58
C LEU A 108 -5.41 -2.76 -10.46
N GLU A 109 -5.50 -1.92 -11.50
CA GLU A 109 -6.46 -0.81 -11.55
C GLU A 109 -7.89 -1.28 -11.27
N ARG A 110 -8.34 -2.31 -12.01
CA ARG A 110 -9.67 -2.89 -11.83
C ARG A 110 -9.87 -3.36 -10.40
N TYR A 111 -8.94 -4.14 -9.86
CA TYR A 111 -9.04 -4.67 -8.50
C TYR A 111 -9.08 -3.56 -7.46
N ILE A 112 -8.21 -2.55 -7.56
CA ILE A 112 -8.17 -1.42 -6.62
C ILE A 112 -9.49 -0.63 -6.71
N CYS A 113 -10.01 -0.34 -7.90
CA CYS A 113 -11.26 0.42 -8.06
C CYS A 113 -12.49 -0.33 -7.53
N THR A 114 -12.57 -1.64 -7.76
CA THR A 114 -13.69 -2.48 -7.26
C THR A 114 -13.48 -2.98 -5.83
N TRP A 115 -12.31 -2.75 -5.24
CA TRP A 115 -11.98 -3.24 -3.92
C TRP A 115 -12.96 -2.71 -2.89
N ARG A 116 -13.41 -3.61 -2.02
CA ARG A 116 -14.21 -3.30 -0.84
C ARG A 116 -13.62 -4.05 0.33
N PRO A 117 -13.59 -3.46 1.55
CA PRO A 117 -13.25 -4.22 2.73
C PRO A 117 -14.23 -5.38 2.84
N SER A 118 -13.72 -6.60 3.03
CA SER A 118 -14.58 -7.73 3.35
C SER A 118 -15.42 -7.33 4.56
N SER A 119 -16.74 -7.44 4.46
CA SER A 119 -17.61 -7.43 5.63
C SER A 119 -17.17 -8.60 6.49
N SER A 120 -16.33 -8.31 7.48
CA SER A 120 -15.73 -9.32 8.32
C SER A 120 -16.84 -10.18 8.95
N PRO A 121 -16.63 -11.50 9.09
CA PRO A 121 -17.44 -12.36 9.94
C PRO A 121 -17.16 -12.06 11.42
N PHE A 122 -17.20 -10.80 11.84
CA PHE A 122 -17.21 -10.42 13.26
C PHE A 122 -18.52 -10.85 13.94
N HIS A 123 -19.47 -11.43 13.20
CA HIS A 123 -20.47 -12.32 13.75
C HIS A 123 -19.88 -13.72 13.89
N GLY A 124 -19.19 -13.94 15.01
CA GLY A 124 -19.39 -15.21 15.69
C GLY A 124 -20.89 -15.36 15.96
N GLU A 125 -21.38 -16.58 15.87
CA GLU A 125 -22.73 -16.99 16.25
C GLU A 125 -22.96 -16.71 17.74
N ASP A 126 -23.17 -15.45 18.11
CA ASP A 126 -23.59 -15.07 19.45
C ASP A 126 -24.95 -14.40 19.34
N ASN A 127 -25.90 -15.10 19.95
CA ASN A 127 -27.31 -14.82 20.12
C ASN A 127 -27.63 -13.32 20.23
N GLU A 128 -28.74 -12.92 19.60
CA GLU A 128 -29.28 -11.55 19.57
C GLU A 128 -29.74 -10.98 20.94
N ASP A 129 -29.33 -11.57 22.05
CA ASP A 129 -29.72 -11.16 23.40
C ASP A 129 -28.50 -11.12 24.32
N ASP A 130 -27.74 -10.01 24.36
CA ASP A 130 -27.30 -9.43 25.64
C ASP A 130 -26.63 -8.04 25.54
N ASP A 131 -27.12 -7.16 26.41
CA ASP A 131 -26.45 -6.08 27.12
C ASP A 131 -25.88 -4.81 26.43
N LEU A 132 -26.75 -3.80 26.51
CA LEU A 132 -26.51 -2.36 26.54
C LEU A 132 -25.66 -1.93 27.75
N ASN A 133 -24.33 -2.12 27.76
CA ASN A 133 -23.43 -1.18 28.48
C ASN A 133 -21.91 -1.31 28.25
N GLY A 134 -21.41 -2.34 27.55
CA GLY A 134 -19.96 -2.54 27.35
C GLY A 134 -19.40 -2.15 25.97
N ASN A 135 -20.26 -1.91 24.98
CA ASN A 135 -19.90 -1.97 23.56
C ASN A 135 -19.42 -0.66 22.89
N GLY A 136 -19.27 0.44 23.65
CA GLY A 136 -18.86 1.74 23.09
C GLY A 136 -17.44 1.75 22.54
N ALA A 137 -16.48 1.19 23.29
CA ALA A 137 -15.06 1.16 22.91
C ALA A 137 -14.80 0.22 21.73
N PHE A 138 -15.45 -0.96 21.71
CA PHE A 138 -15.34 -1.92 20.61
C PHE A 138 -15.91 -1.34 19.30
N LYS A 139 -17.11 -0.75 19.35
CA LYS A 139 -17.71 -0.06 18.19
C LYS A 139 -16.83 1.11 17.71
N ALA A 140 -16.26 1.90 18.61
CA ALA A 140 -15.36 2.99 18.27
C ALA A 140 -14.08 2.49 17.58
N ASN A 141 -13.51 1.37 18.04
CA ASN A 141 -12.31 0.77 17.46
C ASN A 141 -12.57 0.18 16.06
N THR A 142 -13.73 -0.44 15.85
CA THR A 142 -14.16 -0.94 14.53
C THR A 142 -14.36 0.21 13.54
N ILE A 143 -14.98 1.31 13.96
CA ILE A 143 -15.14 2.52 13.14
C ILE A 143 -13.78 3.14 12.80
N LEU A 144 -12.87 3.26 13.77
CA LEU A 144 -11.52 3.77 13.54
C LEU A 144 -10.75 2.91 12.53
N SER A 145 -10.82 1.59 12.70
CA SER A 145 -10.19 0.62 11.79
C SER A 145 -10.77 0.75 10.37
N SER A 146 -12.09 0.95 10.23
CA SER A 146 -12.72 1.19 8.93
C SER A 146 -12.23 2.47 8.24
N HIS A 147 -12.08 3.58 8.98
CA HIS A 147 -11.58 4.83 8.43
C HIS A 147 -10.10 4.75 8.04
N MET A 148 -9.29 4.02 8.82
CA MET A 148 -7.89 3.75 8.48
C MET A 148 -7.78 2.95 7.18
N VAL A 149 -8.59 1.89 7.05
CA VAL A 149 -8.64 1.07 5.83
C VAL A 149 -9.09 1.89 4.61
N LEU A 150 -10.09 2.78 4.78
CA LEU A 150 -10.53 3.69 3.72
C LEU A 150 -9.45 4.71 3.34
N ALA A 151 -8.75 5.30 4.32
CA ALA A 151 -7.65 6.22 4.07
C ALA A 151 -6.55 5.53 3.26
N LEU A 152 -6.19 4.30 3.64
CA LEU A 152 -5.18 3.52 2.96
C LEU A 152 -5.60 3.15 1.52
N HIS A 153 -6.84 2.73 1.33
CA HIS A 153 -7.37 2.40 -0.01
C HIS A 153 -7.38 3.62 -0.95
N LYS A 154 -7.82 4.78 -0.46
CA LYS A 154 -7.79 6.03 -1.22
C LYS A 154 -6.37 6.50 -1.53
N ALA A 155 -5.45 6.36 -0.58
CA ALA A 155 -4.03 6.64 -0.81
C ALA A 155 -3.42 5.66 -1.81
N LEU A 156 -3.82 4.39 -1.80
CA LEU A 156 -3.41 3.40 -2.80
C LEU A 156 -3.87 3.76 -4.21
N LEU A 157 -5.07 4.33 -4.39
CA LEU A 157 -5.51 4.88 -5.68
C LEU A 157 -4.59 6.01 -6.14
N VAL A 158 -4.33 7.00 -5.28
CA VAL A 158 -3.40 8.11 -5.59
C VAL A 158 -2.02 7.57 -5.97
N PHE A 159 -1.49 6.65 -5.16
CA PHE A 159 -0.21 5.99 -5.39
C PHE A 159 -0.18 5.27 -6.73
N PHE A 160 -1.19 4.45 -7.04
CA PHE A 160 -1.27 3.69 -8.29
C PHE A 160 -1.29 4.61 -9.51
N TYR A 161 -2.20 5.59 -9.56
CA TYR A 161 -2.33 6.48 -10.72
C TYR A 161 -1.07 7.32 -10.93
N ARG A 162 -0.44 7.78 -9.86
CA ARG A 162 0.81 8.52 -9.96
C ARG A 162 1.98 7.61 -10.39
N ARG A 163 2.11 6.45 -9.75
CA ARG A 163 3.27 5.55 -9.91
C ARG A 163 3.27 4.81 -11.24
N ILE A 164 2.11 4.34 -11.69
CA ILE A 164 1.98 3.46 -12.86
C ILE A 164 1.65 4.26 -14.12
N TYR A 165 0.73 5.23 -14.03
CA TYR A 165 0.25 5.98 -15.19
C TYR A 165 0.76 7.42 -15.27
N ASP A 166 1.54 7.88 -14.28
CA ASP A 166 2.09 9.24 -14.27
C ASP A 166 1.02 10.33 -14.37
N VAL A 167 -0.16 10.09 -13.80
CA VAL A 167 -1.31 11.01 -13.89
C VAL A 167 -0.96 12.35 -13.25
N ASP A 168 -1.33 13.43 -13.94
CA ASP A 168 -1.14 14.79 -13.46
C ASP A 168 -1.80 15.01 -12.09
N PRO A 169 -1.11 15.63 -11.11
CA PRO A 169 -1.65 15.83 -9.77
C PRO A 169 -2.99 16.56 -9.74
N THR A 170 -3.30 17.43 -10.71
CA THR A 170 -4.59 18.15 -10.78
C THR A 170 -5.79 17.20 -10.85
N ILE A 171 -5.64 16.06 -11.53
CA ILE A 171 -6.69 15.03 -11.68
C ILE A 171 -6.86 14.22 -10.37
N LEU A 172 -5.82 14.19 -9.53
CA LEU A 172 -5.80 13.41 -8.29
C LEU A 172 -6.39 14.18 -7.10
N GLN A 173 -6.61 15.49 -7.19
CA GLN A 173 -6.97 16.34 -6.04
C GLN A 173 -8.23 15.87 -5.29
N ASP A 174 -9.28 15.43 -6.00
CA ASP A 174 -10.47 14.88 -5.35
C ASP A 174 -10.14 13.68 -4.45
N ARG A 175 -9.25 12.78 -4.93
CA ARG A 175 -8.81 11.63 -4.14
C ARG A 175 -7.94 12.07 -2.95
N VAL A 176 -7.09 13.08 -3.11
CA VAL A 176 -6.28 13.63 -2.01
C VAL A 176 -7.17 14.20 -0.90
N TRP A 177 -8.22 14.94 -1.25
CA TRP A 177 -9.23 15.41 -0.29
C TRP A 177 -9.94 14.26 0.42
N GLN A 178 -10.30 13.21 -0.32
CA GLN A 178 -10.92 12.03 0.29
C GLN A 178 -9.98 11.30 1.27
N VAL A 179 -8.66 11.27 1.03
CA VAL A 179 -7.68 10.75 1.99
C VAL A 179 -7.68 11.63 3.23
N GLN A 180 -7.63 12.95 3.07
CA GLN A 180 -7.67 13.90 4.18
C GLN A 180 -8.92 13.74 5.06
N ASP A 181 -10.11 13.63 4.46
CA ASP A 181 -11.35 13.40 5.22
C ASP A 181 -11.27 12.09 6.03
N SER A 182 -10.73 11.03 5.43
CA SER A 182 -10.60 9.73 6.10
C SER A 182 -9.59 9.79 7.26
N LEU A 183 -8.44 10.46 7.06
CA LEU A 183 -7.44 10.67 8.10
C LEU A 183 -7.97 11.54 9.24
N SER A 184 -8.77 12.57 8.94
CA SER A 184 -9.37 13.44 9.96
C SER A 184 -10.32 12.69 10.91
N ARG A 185 -10.99 11.65 10.39
CA ARG A 185 -11.86 10.76 11.19
C ARG A 185 -11.08 9.77 12.05
N CYS A 186 -9.80 9.54 11.72
CA CYS A 186 -8.88 8.75 12.52
C CYS A 186 -8.15 9.57 13.61
N ASP A 187 -8.11 10.90 13.47
CA ASP A 187 -7.34 11.80 14.32
C ASP A 187 -8.06 12.08 15.66
N ARG A 188 -7.98 11.14 16.61
CA ARG A 188 -8.56 11.25 17.95
C ARG A 188 -7.55 11.57 19.06
N GLY A 189 -6.34 11.96 18.70
CA GLY A 189 -5.23 12.18 19.64
C GLY A 189 -4.37 10.94 19.92
N ASP A 190 -4.67 9.81 19.27
CA ASP A 190 -3.84 8.61 19.31
C ASP A 190 -2.60 8.73 18.40
N ILE A 191 -1.57 7.94 18.69
CA ILE A 191 -0.36 7.86 17.89
C ILE A 191 -0.72 7.26 16.51
N PRO A 192 -0.50 7.98 15.40
CA PRO A 192 -0.86 7.45 14.09
C PRO A 192 0.02 6.24 13.73
N THR A 193 -0.62 5.22 13.19
CA THR A 193 0.03 3.98 12.76
C THR A 193 0.85 4.20 11.48
N ALA A 194 1.79 3.31 11.19
CA ALA A 194 2.59 3.37 9.97
C ALA A 194 1.76 3.43 8.66
N PRO A 195 0.62 2.71 8.53
CA PRO A 195 -0.28 2.85 7.38
C PRO A 195 -0.88 4.24 7.22
N LEU A 196 -1.24 4.91 8.33
CA LEU A 196 -1.76 6.28 8.30
C LEU A 196 -0.67 7.28 7.92
N LEU A 197 0.55 7.09 8.41
CA LEU A 197 1.72 7.86 8.00
C LEU A 197 1.94 7.74 6.48
N TRP A 198 1.92 6.51 5.95
CA TRP A 198 2.10 6.27 4.51
C TRP A 198 0.98 6.92 3.69
N ALA A 199 -0.28 6.74 4.10
CA ALA A 199 -1.43 7.33 3.41
C ALA A 199 -1.37 8.87 3.40
N ALA A 200 -1.03 9.47 4.54
CA ALA A 200 -0.85 10.91 4.67
C ALA A 200 0.32 11.41 3.81
N PHE A 201 1.43 10.67 3.75
CA PHE A 201 2.59 11.03 2.94
C PHE A 201 2.26 11.05 1.45
N VAL A 202 1.67 9.97 0.92
CA VAL A 202 1.26 9.88 -0.49
C VAL A 202 0.32 11.03 -0.86
N ALA A 203 -0.71 11.26 -0.04
CA ALA A 203 -1.67 12.33 -0.29
C ALA A 203 -1.03 13.72 -0.18
N ALA A 204 -0.18 13.95 0.82
CA ALA A 204 0.51 15.22 0.99
C ALA A 204 1.42 15.55 -0.20
N CYS A 205 2.18 14.59 -0.73
CA CYS A 205 3.02 14.80 -1.92
C CYS A 205 2.22 15.24 -3.16
N GLU A 206 0.96 14.82 -3.27
CA GLU A 206 0.09 15.18 -4.38
C GLU A 206 -0.81 16.39 -4.06
N ALA A 207 -0.75 16.99 -2.88
CA ALA A 207 -1.58 18.13 -2.52
C ALA A 207 -1.13 19.41 -3.26
N LEU A 208 -2.05 20.00 -4.06
CA LEU A 208 -1.82 21.28 -4.72
C LEU A 208 -2.45 22.46 -3.97
N ASP A 209 -3.62 22.23 -3.36
CA ASP A 209 -4.36 23.27 -2.66
C ASP A 209 -3.63 23.75 -1.39
N PRO A 210 -3.42 25.07 -1.20
CA PRO A 210 -2.74 25.60 -0.02
C PRO A 210 -3.39 25.21 1.31
N THR A 211 -4.72 25.18 1.39
CA THR A 211 -5.47 24.78 2.59
C THR A 211 -5.17 23.32 2.93
N LEU A 212 -5.09 22.48 1.90
CA LEU A 212 -4.78 21.07 2.05
C LEU A 212 -3.32 20.85 2.50
N ARG A 213 -2.37 21.62 1.95
CA ARG A 213 -0.96 21.60 2.37
C ARG A 213 -0.78 22.05 3.82
N ASP A 214 -1.50 23.08 4.25
CA ASP A 214 -1.51 23.54 5.63
C ASP A 214 -2.10 22.50 6.57
N TRP A 215 -3.19 21.83 6.15
CA TRP A 215 -3.78 20.74 6.91
C TRP A 215 -2.80 19.59 7.11
N PHE A 216 -2.14 19.10 6.05
CA PHE A 216 -1.15 18.04 6.15
C PHE A 216 0.04 18.47 7.02
N THR A 217 0.53 19.69 6.87
CA THR A 217 1.60 20.25 7.72
C THR A 217 1.22 20.17 9.20
N ASN A 218 0.00 20.59 9.55
CA ASN A 218 -0.50 20.53 10.91
C ASN A 218 -0.69 19.09 11.40
N TRP A 219 -1.18 18.19 10.54
CA TRP A 219 -1.32 16.78 10.84
C TRP A 219 0.04 16.16 11.18
N PHE A 220 1.03 16.23 10.28
CA PHE A 220 2.37 15.69 10.52
C PHE A 220 3.04 16.25 11.78
N ASN A 221 2.91 17.55 12.03
CA ASN A 221 3.48 18.18 13.23
C ASN A 221 2.81 17.68 14.51
N ARG A 222 1.49 17.51 14.51
CA ARG A 222 0.76 16.94 15.66
C ARG A 222 1.13 15.48 15.87
N SER A 223 1.19 14.68 14.80
CA SER A 223 1.59 13.28 14.84
C SER A 223 3.03 13.10 15.36
N PHE A 224 3.95 13.97 14.94
CA PHE A 224 5.31 14.01 15.48
C PHE A 224 5.31 14.31 16.98
N LYS A 225 4.55 15.32 17.43
CA LYS A 225 4.47 15.70 18.84
C LYS A 225 3.88 14.58 19.71
N ALA A 226 2.88 13.87 19.20
CA ALA A 226 2.22 12.78 19.91
C ALA A 226 3.08 11.50 19.98
N SER A 227 3.81 11.17 18.91
CA SER A 227 4.54 9.90 18.79
C SER A 227 6.03 9.98 19.11
N GLY A 228 6.66 11.15 18.97
CA GLY A 228 8.11 11.32 18.99
C GLY A 228 8.83 10.72 17.77
N LEU A 229 8.11 10.15 16.80
CA LEU A 229 8.71 9.44 15.66
C LEU A 229 9.17 10.43 14.58
N GLN A 230 10.48 10.44 14.33
CA GLN A 230 11.10 11.35 13.36
C GLN A 230 10.58 11.16 11.91
N ASN A 231 10.02 10.00 11.59
CA ASN A 231 9.46 9.68 10.27
C ASN A 231 8.38 10.69 9.83
N PHE A 232 7.59 11.24 10.76
CA PHE A 232 6.59 12.27 10.42
C PHE A 232 7.23 13.57 9.95
N LYS A 233 8.30 14.03 10.60
CA LYS A 233 9.06 15.21 10.16
C LYS A 233 9.73 14.97 8.82
N PHE A 234 10.29 13.78 8.64
CA PHE A 234 10.96 13.39 7.40
C PHE A 234 9.98 13.38 6.22
N ALA A 235 8.83 12.73 6.37
CA ALA A 235 7.75 12.70 5.38
C ALA A 235 7.25 14.11 5.02
N LEU A 236 7.01 14.97 6.03
CA LEU A 236 6.62 16.35 5.80
C LEU A 236 7.68 17.15 5.03
N ASN A 237 8.96 16.96 5.35
CA ASN A 237 10.04 17.65 4.65
C ASN A 237 10.10 17.29 3.16
N ILE A 238 9.88 16.01 2.84
CA ILE A 238 9.79 15.57 1.43
C ILE A 238 8.57 16.17 0.75
N ALA A 239 7.39 16.12 1.39
CA ALA A 239 6.18 16.72 0.83
C ALA A 239 6.37 18.22 0.53
N LYS A 240 7.02 18.97 1.43
CA LYS A 240 7.35 20.39 1.20
C LYS A 240 8.27 20.61 0.00
N GLN A 241 9.32 19.79 -0.15
CA GLN A 241 10.19 19.87 -1.32
C GLN A 241 9.43 19.59 -2.62
N VAL A 242 8.49 18.65 -2.60
CA VAL A 242 7.61 18.36 -3.74
C VAL A 242 6.73 19.59 -4.06
N TRP A 243 6.12 20.22 -3.05
CA TRP A 243 5.32 21.43 -3.23
C TRP A 243 6.11 22.60 -3.80
N GLU A 244 7.35 22.80 -3.34
CA GLU A 244 8.25 23.82 -3.86
C GLU A 244 8.60 23.58 -5.33
N LYS A 245 8.94 22.34 -5.69
CA LYS A 245 9.22 21.98 -7.09
C LYS A 245 7.98 22.11 -7.98
N GLN A 246 6.82 21.67 -7.52
CA GLN A 246 5.53 21.85 -8.23
C GLN A 246 5.19 23.33 -8.43
N GLY A 247 5.38 24.17 -7.41
CA GLY A 247 5.15 25.61 -7.50
C GLY A 247 6.07 26.33 -8.50
N ARG A 248 7.30 25.84 -8.67
CA ARG A 248 8.25 26.32 -9.70
C ARG A 248 7.93 25.78 -11.10
N SER A 249 7.35 24.58 -11.20
CA SER A 249 7.03 23.93 -12.48
C SER A 249 5.79 24.48 -13.18
N LEU A 250 5.00 25.34 -12.56
CA LEU A 250 3.93 26.07 -13.26
C LEU A 250 4.45 26.97 -14.40
N SER A 251 5.77 27.12 -14.54
CA SER A 251 6.45 27.82 -15.64
C SER A 251 7.26 26.91 -16.59
N SER A 252 7.30 25.59 -16.37
CA SER A 252 8.06 24.62 -17.16
C SER A 252 7.30 23.28 -17.25
N ASP A 253 7.19 22.73 -18.45
CA ASP A 253 6.31 21.64 -18.90
C ASP A 253 6.62 20.24 -18.29
N ASN A 254 7.19 20.17 -17.08
CA ASN A 254 7.70 18.93 -16.49
C ASN A 254 7.17 18.73 -15.06
N SER A 255 5.96 18.18 -14.93
CA SER A 255 5.33 17.89 -13.64
C SER A 255 6.25 17.02 -12.77
N THR A 256 6.86 17.61 -11.75
CA THR A 256 7.80 16.88 -10.88
C THR A 256 7.05 15.82 -10.06
N SER A 257 7.47 14.56 -10.17
CA SER A 257 6.93 13.45 -9.37
C SER A 257 7.71 13.28 -8.06
N TRP A 258 7.04 13.02 -6.94
CA TRP A 258 7.72 12.77 -5.66
C TRP A 258 8.68 11.56 -5.67
N PRO A 259 8.48 10.49 -6.47
CA PRO A 259 9.50 9.45 -6.62
C PRO A 259 10.80 10.01 -7.20
N GLN A 260 10.72 10.95 -8.15
CA GLN A 260 11.91 11.63 -8.66
C GLN A 260 12.57 12.49 -7.57
N VAL A 261 11.80 13.24 -6.78
CA VAL A 261 12.36 14.03 -5.66
C VAL A 261 13.09 13.16 -4.64
N MET A 262 12.52 11.98 -4.34
CA MET A 262 13.14 11.00 -3.46
C MET A 262 14.44 10.43 -4.05
N ARG A 263 14.46 10.08 -5.34
CA ARG A 263 15.68 9.65 -6.04
C ARG A 263 16.76 10.73 -6.07
N ASP A 264 16.39 11.96 -6.44
CA ASP A 264 17.31 13.12 -6.50
C ASP A 264 17.97 13.39 -5.14
N SER A 265 17.24 13.12 -4.07
CA SER A 265 17.70 13.35 -2.70
C SER A 265 18.47 12.16 -2.10
N GLY A 266 18.63 11.06 -2.85
CA GLY A 266 19.23 9.82 -2.34
C GLY A 266 18.40 9.15 -1.24
N MET A 267 17.10 9.44 -1.18
CA MET A 267 16.20 9.02 -0.10
C MET A 267 15.34 7.85 -0.57
N SER A 268 15.43 6.71 0.13
CA SER A 268 14.45 5.61 0.01
C SER A 268 13.51 5.66 1.21
N MET A 269 12.22 5.86 0.97
CA MET A 269 11.19 5.77 2.00
C MET A 269 10.37 4.52 1.68
N PHE A 270 10.64 3.47 2.48
CA PHE A 270 10.03 2.15 2.43
C PHE A 270 10.42 1.31 1.19
N TYR A 271 11.40 0.41 1.39
CA TYR A 271 11.79 -0.73 0.58
C TYR A 271 11.80 -0.54 -0.96
N VAL A 272 12.98 -0.19 -1.48
CA VAL A 272 13.40 -0.48 -2.87
C VAL A 272 14.19 -1.78 -2.84
#